data_AF-A0A4Q3Y000-F1
#
_entry.id   AF-A0A4Q3Y000-F1
#
_cell.length_a   1.000
_cell.length_b   1.000
_cell.length_c   1.000
_cell.angle_alpha   90.00
_cell.angle_beta   90.00
_cell.angle_gamma   90.00
#
_symmetry.space_group_name_H-M   'P 1'
#
loop_
_entity.id
_entity.type
_entity.pdbx_description
1 polymer ?
#
loop_
_entity_poly.entity_id
_entity_poly.type
_entity_poly.pdbx_seq_one_letter_code
_entity_poly.pdbx_strand_id
1 'polypeptide(L)'
;MAERDDYPGARASPYELNLLADFYRDAAFRAAESVRCGDALSAAPLRLLAIQSIELNLSAFLLLNGVSALEVRRMGHDLACRVERASELGLVLRQRTAAHIAAVVRDREYLIARYGPDCLSNVSQLNRMLATVQEVATKVSQAVRSAEDRSFLKPPKQARNEPAVP
;
A
#
# COMPACT_ATOMS: atom_id res chain seq x y z
N MET A 1 27.62 14.23 11.21
CA MET A 1 27.77 12.97 10.45
C MET A 1 26.57 12.86 9.53
N ALA A 2 26.76 12.87 8.21
CA ALA A 2 25.67 12.57 7.28
C ALA A 2 25.38 11.06 7.41
N GLU A 3 24.23 10.74 7.97
CA GLU A 3 23.72 9.37 8.06
C GLU A 3 23.59 8.85 6.62
N ARG A 4 24.40 7.84 6.26
CA ARG A 4 24.19 7.14 5.00
C ARG A 4 22.80 6.52 5.11
N ASP A 5 21.91 6.90 4.20
CA ASP A 5 20.55 6.38 4.11
C ASP A 5 20.56 4.93 3.57
N ASP A 6 21.17 4.04 4.36
CA ASP A 6 21.41 2.63 4.06
C ASP A 6 20.30 1.73 4.63
N TYR A 7 19.18 2.35 5.05
CA TYR A 7 18.04 1.61 5.55
C TYR A 7 17.36 0.84 4.41
N PRO A 8 17.06 -0.47 4.57
CA PRO A 8 16.37 -1.25 3.55
C PRO A 8 15.05 -0.60 3.08
N GLY A 9 14.97 -0.28 1.80
CA GLY A 9 13.80 0.40 1.20
C GLY A 9 13.86 1.93 1.21
N ALA A 10 14.95 2.56 1.67
CA ALA A 10 15.15 4.02 1.58
C ALA A 10 15.08 4.56 0.14
N ARG A 11 15.44 3.73 -0.84
CA ARG A 11 15.44 4.06 -2.28
C ARG A 11 14.30 3.42 -3.08
N ALA A 12 13.34 2.77 -2.41
CA ALA A 12 12.24 2.12 -3.11
C ALA A 12 11.37 3.17 -3.82
N SER A 13 11.18 3.01 -5.12
CA SER A 13 10.31 3.89 -5.90
C SER A 13 8.83 3.60 -5.63
N PRO A 14 7.93 4.58 -5.82
CA PRO A 14 6.49 4.36 -5.76
C PRO A 14 6.02 3.22 -6.67
N TYR A 15 6.64 3.09 -7.85
CA TYR A 15 6.34 2.04 -8.82
C TYR A 15 6.69 0.64 -8.30
N GLU A 16 7.91 0.46 -7.79
CA GLU A 16 8.35 -0.83 -7.24
C GLU A 16 7.48 -1.26 -6.05
N LEU A 17 7.09 -0.32 -5.18
CA LEU A 17 6.17 -0.64 -4.08
C LEU A 17 4.77 -1.00 -4.57
N ASN A 18 4.24 -0.32 -5.59
CA ASN A 18 2.95 -0.67 -6.17
C ASN A 18 3.00 -2.06 -6.84
N LEU A 19 4.06 -2.37 -7.57
CA LEU A 19 4.28 -3.69 -8.17
C LEU A 19 4.40 -4.79 -7.10
N LEU A 20 5.13 -4.54 -6.02
CA LEU A 20 5.21 -5.46 -4.90
C LEU A 20 3.83 -5.66 -4.24
N ALA A 21 3.04 -4.58 -4.11
CA ALA A 21 1.69 -4.65 -3.59
C ALA A 21 0.76 -5.52 -4.46
N ASP A 22 0.94 -5.48 -5.79
CA ASP A 22 0.23 -6.35 -6.74
C ASP A 22 0.60 -7.82 -6.54
N PHE A 23 1.87 -8.16 -6.32
CA PHE A 23 2.25 -9.54 -6.00
C PHE A 23 1.61 -10.05 -4.69
N TYR A 24 1.56 -9.20 -3.66
CA TYR A 24 0.87 -9.55 -2.41
C TYR A 24 -0.65 -9.69 -2.60
N ARG A 25 -1.27 -8.84 -3.43
CA ARG A 25 -2.68 -8.97 -3.79
C ARG A 25 -2.92 -10.32 -4.46
N ASP A 26 -2.17 -10.63 -5.51
CA ASP A 26 -2.37 -11.84 -6.31
C ASP A 26 -2.15 -13.10 -5.46
N ALA A 27 -1.15 -13.06 -4.56
CA ALA A 27 -0.96 -14.11 -3.57
C ALA A 27 -2.15 -14.25 -2.60
N ALA A 28 -2.74 -13.14 -2.15
CA ALA A 28 -3.93 -13.17 -1.29
C ALA A 28 -5.14 -13.79 -2.00
N PHE A 29 -5.36 -13.47 -3.28
CA PHE A 29 -6.43 -14.07 -4.08
C PHE A 29 -6.21 -15.57 -4.28
N ARG A 30 -4.98 -16.02 -4.59
CA ARG A 30 -4.66 -17.45 -4.68
C ARG A 30 -4.82 -18.17 -3.34
N ALA A 31 -4.43 -17.53 -2.24
CA ALA A 31 -4.62 -18.09 -0.90
C ALA A 31 -6.10 -18.27 -0.55
N ALA A 32 -7.01 -17.50 -1.15
CA ALA A 32 -8.45 -17.63 -0.94
C ALA A 32 -8.99 -19.00 -1.39
N GLU A 33 -8.40 -19.58 -2.43
CA GLU A 33 -8.77 -20.89 -2.96
C GLU A 33 -8.41 -22.03 -1.99
N SER A 34 -7.45 -21.79 -1.09
CA SER A 34 -6.96 -22.76 -0.11
C SER A 34 -7.64 -22.62 1.27
N VAL A 35 -8.58 -21.68 1.44
CA VAL A 35 -9.28 -21.49 2.72
C VAL A 35 -10.25 -22.65 2.95
N ARG A 36 -10.10 -23.30 4.10
CA ARG A 36 -10.92 -24.44 4.50
C ARG A 36 -12.15 -23.94 5.25
N CYS A 37 -13.32 -24.39 4.82
CA CYS A 37 -14.58 -24.09 5.52
C CYS A 37 -14.52 -24.59 6.97
N GLY A 38 -14.89 -23.73 7.92
CA GLY A 38 -14.88 -24.05 9.35
C GLY A 38 -13.52 -23.99 10.03
N ASP A 39 -12.43 -23.69 9.31
CA ASP A 39 -11.08 -23.56 9.87
C ASP A 39 -10.54 -22.14 9.66
N ALA A 40 -10.72 -21.30 10.68
CA ALA A 40 -10.31 -19.90 10.65
C ALA A 40 -8.78 -19.72 10.51
N LEU A 41 -7.98 -20.69 10.96
CA LEU A 41 -6.52 -20.64 10.85
C LEU A 41 -6.06 -20.69 9.39
N SER A 42 -6.74 -21.47 8.55
CA SER A 42 -6.44 -21.54 7.12
C SER A 42 -6.59 -20.20 6.39
N ALA A 43 -7.36 -19.26 6.96
CA ALA A 43 -7.57 -17.92 6.41
C ALA A 43 -6.54 -16.87 6.86
N ALA A 44 -5.73 -17.17 7.89
CA ALA A 44 -4.74 -16.24 8.43
C ALA A 44 -3.67 -15.80 7.39
N PRO A 45 -3.14 -16.70 6.53
CA PRO A 45 -2.19 -16.31 5.48
C PRO A 45 -2.78 -15.31 4.48
N LEU A 46 -4.00 -15.55 3.98
CA LEU A 46 -4.70 -14.63 3.07
C LEU A 46 -4.78 -13.24 3.68
N ARG A 47 -5.18 -13.16 4.95
CA ARG A 47 -5.39 -11.92 5.68
C ARG A 47 -4.09 -11.13 5.83
N LEU A 48 -2.99 -11.82 6.15
CA LEU A 48 -1.67 -11.19 6.23
C LEU A 48 -1.23 -10.63 4.87
N LEU A 49 -1.39 -11.42 3.80
CA LEU A 49 -1.06 -11.00 2.43
C LEU A 49 -1.89 -9.79 1.98
N ALA A 50 -3.20 -9.80 2.30
CA ALA A 50 -4.11 -8.71 1.99
C ALA A 50 -3.72 -7.41 2.72
N ILE A 51 -3.44 -7.48 4.03
CA ILE A 51 -2.97 -6.34 4.82
C ILE A 51 -1.67 -5.79 4.24
N GLN A 52 -0.71 -6.65 3.89
CA GLN A 52 0.55 -6.24 3.30
C GLN A 52 0.36 -5.54 1.94
N SER A 53 -0.54 -6.04 1.11
CA SER A 53 -0.88 -5.39 -0.16
C SER A 53 -1.48 -3.99 0.03
N ILE A 54 -2.38 -3.82 1.01
CA ILE A 54 -2.97 -2.51 1.34
C ILE A 54 -1.88 -1.55 1.83
N GLU A 55 -1.02 -2.00 2.75
CA GLU A 55 0.07 -1.19 3.30
C GLU A 55 1.01 -0.68 2.21
N LEU A 56 1.44 -1.55 1.31
CA LEU A 56 2.37 -1.22 0.23
C LEU A 56 1.73 -0.29 -0.81
N ASN A 57 0.46 -0.50 -1.15
CA ASN A 57 -0.26 0.42 -2.04
C ASN A 57 -0.38 1.81 -1.44
N LEU A 58 -0.76 1.93 -0.17
CA LEU A 58 -0.84 3.23 0.49
C LEU A 58 0.56 3.88 0.59
N SER A 59 1.59 3.09 0.90
CA SER A 59 2.98 3.57 0.94
C SER A 59 3.44 4.09 -0.42
N ALA A 60 3.14 3.37 -1.51
CA ALA A 60 3.41 3.82 -2.87
C ALA A 60 2.71 5.16 -3.18
N PHE A 61 1.43 5.29 -2.82
CA PHE A 61 0.68 6.53 -3.03
C PHE A 61 1.28 7.71 -2.24
N LEU A 62 1.67 7.48 -0.99
CA LEU A 62 2.28 8.52 -0.14
C LEU A 62 3.63 8.98 -0.71
N LEU A 63 4.50 8.04 -1.10
CA LEU A 63 5.78 8.35 -1.74
C LEU A 63 5.58 9.11 -3.06
N LEU A 64 4.60 8.70 -3.87
CA LEU A 64 4.27 9.35 -5.14
C LEU A 64 3.91 10.83 -4.95
N ASN A 65 3.28 11.17 -3.83
CA ASN A 65 2.86 12.51 -3.48
C ASN A 65 3.85 13.25 -2.58
N GLY A 66 5.10 12.78 -2.49
CA GLY A 66 6.21 13.51 -1.87
C GLY A 66 6.38 13.29 -0.36
N VAL A 67 5.67 12.35 0.24
CA VAL A 67 5.96 11.91 1.62
C VAL A 67 7.28 11.15 1.62
N SER A 68 8.17 11.41 2.58
CA SER A 68 9.47 10.75 2.63
C SER A 68 9.37 9.28 3.04
N ALA A 69 10.34 8.45 2.62
CA ALA A 69 10.42 7.05 3.04
C ALA A 69 10.53 6.89 4.57
N LEU A 70 11.16 7.86 5.25
CA LEU A 70 11.25 7.89 6.71
C LEU A 70 9.88 8.11 7.36
N GLU A 71 9.08 9.05 6.85
CA GLU A 71 7.73 9.31 7.36
C GLU A 71 6.81 8.11 7.14
N VAL A 72 6.82 7.52 5.94
CA VAL A 72 6.03 6.30 5.64
C VAL A 72 6.41 5.16 6.59
N ARG A 73 7.71 4.97 6.87
CA ARG A 73 8.20 3.94 7.79
C ARG A 73 7.73 4.18 9.22
N ARG A 74 7.74 5.43 9.69
CA ARG A 74 7.28 5.79 11.04
C ARG A 74 5.81 5.49 11.28
N MET A 75 5.00 5.37 10.23
CA MET A 75 3.61 4.93 10.32
C MET A 75 3.46 3.42 10.65
N GLY A 76 4.54 2.63 10.64
CA GLY A 76 4.51 1.22 11.11
C GLY A 76 3.48 0.36 10.36
N HIS A 77 2.64 -0.40 11.05
CA HIS A 77 1.50 -1.12 10.44
C HIS A 77 0.15 -0.38 10.61
N ASP A 78 0.19 0.91 10.94
CA ASP A 78 -1.02 1.71 11.07
C ASP A 78 -1.57 2.06 9.68
N LEU A 79 -2.54 1.27 9.23
CA LEU A 79 -3.22 1.51 7.96
C LEU A 79 -4.19 2.69 8.03
N ALA A 80 -4.73 3.00 9.21
CA ALA A 80 -5.68 4.09 9.38
C ALA A 80 -4.96 5.43 9.21
N CYS A 81 -3.81 5.60 9.85
CA CYS A 81 -2.93 6.75 9.66
C CYS A 81 -2.52 6.92 8.19
N ARG A 82 -2.18 5.82 7.50
CA ARG A 82 -1.85 5.87 6.07
C ARG A 82 -3.02 6.28 5.19
N VAL A 83 -4.22 5.77 5.45
CA VAL A 83 -5.42 6.14 4.70
C VAL A 83 -5.75 7.61 4.91
N GLU A 84 -5.72 8.09 6.15
CA GLU A 84 -5.95 9.50 6.49
C GLU A 84 -4.99 10.39 5.71
N ARG A 85 -3.68 10.10 5.81
CA ARG A 85 -2.66 10.87 5.09
C ARG A 85 -2.80 10.80 3.58
N ALA A 86 -3.14 9.63 3.03
CA ALA A 86 -3.37 9.48 1.60
C ALA A 86 -4.61 10.26 1.14
N SER A 87 -5.67 10.31 1.94
CA SER A 87 -6.87 11.07 1.65
C SER A 87 -6.64 12.58 1.67
N GLU A 88 -5.82 13.10 2.60
CA GLU A 88 -5.37 14.50 2.58
C GLU A 88 -4.63 14.85 1.29
N LEU A 89 -3.90 13.88 0.71
CA LEU A 89 -3.17 14.00 -0.54
C LEU A 89 -4.03 13.67 -1.78
N GLY A 90 -5.34 13.49 -1.62
CA GLY A 90 -6.29 13.34 -2.71
C GLY A 90 -6.66 11.89 -3.08
N LEU A 91 -6.25 10.88 -2.30
CA LEU A 91 -6.76 9.52 -2.49
C LEU A 91 -8.21 9.42 -2.04
N VAL A 92 -9.12 9.27 -2.99
CA VAL A 92 -10.56 9.13 -2.71
C VAL A 92 -10.93 7.65 -2.63
N LEU A 93 -11.12 7.11 -1.43
CA LEU A 93 -11.68 5.76 -1.21
C LEU A 93 -13.19 5.82 -0.96
N ARG A 94 -13.92 4.72 -1.20
CA ARG A 94 -15.31 4.58 -0.75
C ARG A 94 -15.33 4.62 0.77
N GLN A 95 -16.32 5.29 1.35
CA GLN A 95 -16.47 5.41 2.80
C GLN A 95 -16.43 4.06 3.53
N ARG A 96 -17.11 3.04 2.97
CA ARG A 96 -17.12 1.67 3.52
C ARG A 96 -15.74 1.00 3.57
N THR A 97 -14.85 1.39 2.67
CA THR A 97 -13.49 0.84 2.50
C THR A 97 -12.56 1.50 3.50
N ALA A 98 -12.61 2.84 3.62
CA ALA A 98 -11.90 3.56 4.68
C ALA A 98 -12.34 3.09 6.08
N ALA A 99 -13.65 2.96 6.30
CA ALA A 99 -14.19 2.45 7.56
C ALA A 99 -13.77 0.99 7.84
N HIS A 100 -13.65 0.17 6.80
CA HIS A 100 -13.15 -1.19 6.96
C HIS A 100 -11.69 -1.21 7.37
N ILE A 101 -10.83 -0.42 6.72
CA ILE A 101 -9.41 -0.31 7.07
C ILE A 101 -9.24 0.17 8.52
N ALA A 102 -10.04 1.14 8.97
CA ALA A 102 -10.03 1.59 10.36
C ALA A 102 -10.41 0.45 11.34
N ALA A 103 -11.38 -0.40 10.98
CA ALA A 103 -11.73 -1.58 11.77
C ALA A 103 -10.59 -2.61 11.81
N VAL A 104 -9.91 -2.89 10.69
CA VAL A 104 -8.74 -3.79 10.63
C VAL A 104 -7.65 -3.39 11.63
N VAL A 105 -7.38 -2.08 11.74
CA VAL A 105 -6.40 -1.55 12.69
C VAL A 105 -6.90 -1.64 14.13
N ARG A 106 -8.13 -1.18 14.40
CA ARG A 106 -8.75 -1.23 15.74
C ARG A 106 -8.78 -2.65 16.30
N ASP A 107 -9.16 -3.61 15.46
CA ASP A 107 -9.30 -5.01 15.84
C ASP A 107 -7.96 -5.77 15.77
N ARG A 108 -6.86 -5.06 15.47
CA ARG A 108 -5.48 -5.58 15.45
C ARG A 108 -5.33 -6.81 14.56
N GLU A 109 -6.02 -6.84 13.42
CA GLU A 109 -6.11 -8.02 12.58
C GLU A 109 -4.75 -8.46 12.02
N TYR A 110 -3.79 -7.53 11.91
CA TYR A 110 -2.40 -7.84 11.58
C TYR A 110 -1.69 -8.68 12.64
N LEU A 111 -1.93 -8.41 13.93
CA LEU A 111 -1.39 -9.20 15.04
C LEU A 111 -2.12 -10.53 15.16
N ILE A 112 -3.45 -10.52 15.04
CA ILE A 112 -4.28 -11.73 15.11
C ILE A 112 -3.86 -12.74 14.03
N ALA A 113 -3.64 -12.28 12.79
CA ALA A 113 -3.21 -13.15 11.69
C ALA A 113 -1.85 -13.84 11.91
N ARG A 114 -1.00 -13.32 12.81
CA ARG A 114 0.33 -13.88 13.09
C ARG A 114 0.41 -14.65 14.40
N TYR A 115 -0.31 -14.19 15.43
CA TYR A 115 -0.10 -14.65 16.80
C TYR A 115 -1.38 -15.04 17.53
N GLY A 116 -2.55 -14.74 16.97
CA GLY A 116 -3.83 -14.90 17.66
C GLY A 116 -4.76 -15.90 16.99
N PRO A 117 -4.38 -17.18 16.81
CA PRO A 117 -5.27 -18.17 16.23
C PRO A 117 -6.62 -18.25 16.96
N ASP A 118 -6.61 -18.05 18.28
CA ASP A 118 -7.80 -18.05 19.14
C ASP A 118 -8.78 -16.89 18.88
N CYS A 119 -8.33 -15.85 18.17
CA CYS A 119 -9.10 -14.64 17.88
C CYS A 119 -9.55 -14.55 16.42
N LEU A 120 -9.18 -15.52 15.56
CA LEU A 120 -9.48 -15.50 14.12
C LEU A 120 -10.97 -15.68 13.77
N SER A 121 -11.82 -16.04 14.73
CA SER A 121 -13.28 -16.06 14.54
C SER A 121 -13.91 -14.66 14.63
N ASN A 122 -13.22 -13.68 15.22
CA ASN A 122 -13.75 -12.34 15.51
C ASN A 122 -13.31 -11.27 14.50
N VAL A 123 -12.55 -11.66 13.48
CA VAL A 123 -12.02 -10.74 12.47
C VAL A 123 -12.99 -10.55 11.30
N SER A 124 -12.71 -9.54 10.47
CA SER A 124 -13.51 -9.16 9.31
C SER A 124 -13.81 -10.30 8.33
N GLN A 125 -14.88 -10.16 7.54
CA GLN A 125 -15.21 -11.15 6.52
C GLN A 125 -14.18 -11.12 5.37
N LEU A 126 -13.74 -12.29 4.90
CA LEU A 126 -12.71 -12.41 3.86
C LEU A 126 -13.10 -11.72 2.55
N ASN A 127 -14.36 -11.84 2.14
CA ASN A 127 -14.88 -11.16 0.95
C ASN A 127 -14.77 -9.63 1.08
N ARG A 128 -14.96 -9.09 2.29
CA ARG A 128 -14.80 -7.66 2.58
C ARG A 128 -13.33 -7.25 2.52
N MET A 129 -12.43 -8.10 3.03
CA MET A 129 -10.98 -7.90 2.91
C MET A 129 -10.53 -7.85 1.45
N LEU A 130 -10.88 -8.85 0.64
CA LEU A 130 -10.51 -8.89 -0.78
C LEU A 130 -11.09 -7.71 -1.58
N ALA A 131 -12.34 -7.33 -1.31
CA ALA A 131 -12.94 -6.13 -1.93
C ALA A 131 -12.19 -4.83 -1.54
N THR A 132 -11.69 -4.75 -0.31
CA THR A 132 -10.88 -3.62 0.17
C THR A 132 -9.54 -3.56 -0.55
N VAL A 133 -8.83 -4.69 -0.63
CA VAL A 133 -7.57 -4.79 -1.38
C VAL A 133 -7.79 -4.38 -2.84
N GLN A 134 -8.83 -4.91 -3.48
CA GLN A 134 -9.12 -4.61 -4.89
C GLN A 134 -9.34 -3.12 -5.12
N GLU A 135 -10.13 -2.46 -4.28
CA GLU A 135 -10.38 -1.02 -4.42
C GLU A 135 -9.10 -0.19 -4.24
N VAL A 136 -8.35 -0.45 -3.17
CA VAL A 136 -7.10 0.27 -2.88
C VAL A 136 -6.11 0.08 -4.02
N ALA A 137 -5.85 -1.16 -4.43
CA ALA A 137 -4.94 -1.47 -5.53
C ALA A 137 -5.39 -0.79 -6.84
N THR A 138 -6.68 -0.88 -7.19
CA THR A 138 -7.19 -0.24 -8.42
C THR A 138 -6.90 1.26 -8.45
N LYS A 139 -7.19 1.96 -7.35
CA LYS A 139 -7.05 3.42 -7.28
C LYS A 139 -5.60 3.87 -7.21
N VAL A 140 -4.77 3.17 -6.44
CA VAL A 140 -3.35 3.49 -6.33
C VAL A 140 -2.64 3.19 -7.64
N SER A 141 -2.83 2.02 -8.25
CA SER A 141 -2.18 1.69 -9.52
C SER A 141 -2.61 2.64 -10.65
N GLN A 142 -3.86 3.15 -10.62
CA GLN A 142 -4.26 4.24 -11.53
C GLN A 142 -3.44 5.51 -11.31
N ALA A 143 -3.28 5.95 -10.05
CA ALA A 143 -2.51 7.14 -9.72
C ALA A 143 -1.02 7.01 -10.12
N VAL A 144 -0.43 5.83 -9.86
CA VAL A 144 0.97 5.53 -10.22
C VAL A 144 1.15 5.57 -11.73
N ARG A 145 0.32 4.86 -12.52
CA ARG A 145 0.39 4.88 -13.99
C ARG A 145 0.24 6.29 -14.56
N SER A 146 -0.74 7.05 -14.07
CA SER A 146 -0.92 8.44 -14.53
C SER A 146 0.27 9.35 -14.19
N ALA A 147 1.03 9.05 -13.15
CA ALA A 147 2.26 9.78 -12.84
C ALA A 147 3.41 9.38 -13.76
N GLU A 148 3.55 8.09 -14.08
CA GLU A 148 4.50 7.60 -15.09
C GLU A 148 4.25 8.27 -16.44
N ASP A 149 3.01 8.26 -16.93
CA ASP A 149 2.63 8.90 -18.20
C ASP A 149 3.02 10.38 -18.24
N ARG A 150 2.75 11.13 -17.15
CA ARG A 150 3.13 12.54 -17.03
C ARG A 150 4.64 12.76 -17.00
N SER A 151 5.42 11.79 -16.53
CA SER A 151 6.87 11.87 -16.54
C SER A 151 7.43 11.74 -17.97
N PHE A 152 6.82 10.91 -18.81
CA PHE A 152 7.15 10.77 -20.24
C PHE A 152 6.77 12.01 -21.06
N LEU A 153 5.74 12.76 -20.65
CA LEU A 153 5.24 13.97 -21.33
C LEU A 153 6.05 15.25 -21.01
N LYS A 154 6.99 15.25 -20.06
CA LYS A 154 7.87 16.41 -19.84
C LYS A 154 9.03 16.39 -20.86
N PRO A 155 9.12 17.36 -21.80
CA PRO A 155 10.26 17.43 -22.70
C PRO A 155 11.55 17.67 -21.91
N PRO A 156 12.70 17.15 -22.36
CA PRO A 156 13.98 17.46 -21.73
C PRO A 156 14.20 18.96 -21.75
N LYS A 157 14.53 19.55 -20.60
CA LYS A 157 14.98 20.96 -20.53
C LYS A 157 16.18 21.10 -21.45
N GLN A 158 15.98 21.73 -22.62
CA GLN A 158 17.10 22.14 -23.48
C GLN A 158 18.01 23.04 -22.65
N ALA A 159 19.25 22.60 -22.44
CA ALA A 159 20.30 23.44 -21.91
C ALA A 159 20.42 24.66 -22.84
N ARG A 160 20.21 25.85 -22.29
CA ARG A 160 20.51 27.10 -22.98
C ARG A 160 22.02 27.10 -23.26
N ASN A 161 22.39 26.83 -24.51
CA ASN A 161 23.70 27.23 -25.01
C ASN A 161 23.68 28.76 -25.08
N GLU A 162 24.41 29.40 -24.17
CA GLU A 162 24.74 30.81 -24.30
C GLU A 162 25.61 31.01 -25.55
N PRO A 163 25.37 32.06 -26.35
CA PRO A 163 26.17 32.32 -27.54
C PRO A 163 27.55 32.85 -27.12
N ALA A 164 28.60 32.27 -27.69
CA ALA A 164 29.90 32.91 -27.73
C ALA A 164 29.77 34.20 -28.57
N VAL A 165 29.97 35.33 -27.88
CA VAL A 165 30.05 36.69 -28.44
C VAL A 165 31.42 36.83 -29.15
N PRO A 166 31.50 37.58 -30.27
CA PRO A 166 32.49 37.38 -31.34
C PRO A 166 33.95 37.72 -31.01
#